data_AF-A0A1E1WAP0-F1
#
_entry.id   AF-A0A1E1WAP0-F1
#
_cell.length_a   1.000
_cell.length_b   1.000
_cell.length_c   1.000
_cell.angle_alpha   90.00
_cell.angle_beta   90.00
_cell.angle_gamma   90.00
#
_symmetry.space_group_name_H-M   'P 1'
#
loop_
_entity.id
_entity.type
_entity.pdbx_description
1 polymer ?
#
loop_
_entity_poly.entity_id
_entity_poly.type
_entity_poly.pdbx_seq_one_letter_code
_entity_poly.pdbx_strand_id
1 'polypeptide(L)'
;LKPKNPLLSPLQITSQLHYKEDKTLQKATLECQNPKVTLKRSDSSKYRKPSATVRNDYQHSFSADNLILKPGINEINLEYPAKTCGTFKLGQVSLLVEKKLEFLSNVLIPIKVG
;
A
#
# COMPACT_ATOMS: atom_id res chain seq x y z
N LEU A 1 6.23 -3.07 26.69
CA LEU A 1 6.80 -3.92 25.61
C LEU A 1 6.09 -3.60 24.31
N LYS A 2 6.82 -3.20 23.25
CA LYS A 2 6.20 -2.97 21.93
C LYS A 2 5.86 -4.34 21.31
N PRO A 3 4.67 -4.53 20.71
CA PRO A 3 4.30 -5.81 20.14
C PRO A 3 5.18 -6.14 18.93
N LYS A 4 5.55 -7.43 18.80
CA LYS A 4 6.34 -7.96 17.67
C LYS A 4 5.62 -7.77 16.33
N ASN A 5 4.29 -7.72 16.37
CA ASN A 5 3.45 -7.34 15.24
C ASN A 5 2.96 -5.89 15.41
N PRO A 6 3.39 -4.94 14.56
CA PRO A 6 2.97 -3.54 14.65
C PRO A 6 1.48 -3.32 14.38
N LEU A 7 0.77 -4.31 13.81
CA LEU A 7 -0.68 -4.27 13.61
C LEU A 7 -1.47 -4.52 14.91
N LEU A 8 -0.80 -4.99 15.97
CA LEU A 8 -1.39 -5.22 17.29
C LEU A 8 -1.15 -4.05 18.25
N SER A 9 -0.68 -2.90 17.76
CA SER A 9 -0.58 -1.70 18.60
C SER A 9 -1.99 -1.24 18.98
N PRO A 10 -2.32 -1.17 20.28
CA PRO A 10 -3.64 -0.73 20.71
C PRO A 10 -3.88 0.72 20.26
N LEU A 11 -5.07 0.98 19.73
CA LEU A 11 -5.53 2.34 19.44
C LEU A 11 -5.70 3.09 20.76
N GLN A 12 -5.28 4.35 20.81
CA GLN A 12 -5.35 5.22 21.99
C GLN A 12 -6.79 5.75 22.20
N ILE A 13 -7.77 4.85 22.29
CA ILE A 13 -9.19 5.15 22.43
C ILE A 13 -9.68 4.56 23.75
N THR A 14 -10.43 5.34 24.51
CA THR A 14 -11.03 4.93 25.79
C THR A 14 -12.53 5.08 25.73
N SER A 15 -13.26 4.07 26.22
CA SER A 15 -14.71 4.15 26.42
C SER A 15 -14.99 4.88 27.72
N GLN A 16 -15.82 5.92 27.68
CA GLN A 16 -16.31 6.62 28.86
C GLN A 16 -17.83 6.51 28.97
N LEU A 17 -18.29 6.29 30.20
CA LEU A 17 -19.70 6.27 30.55
C LEU A 17 -19.97 7.49 31.42
N HIS A 18 -20.83 8.38 30.93
CA HIS A 18 -21.24 9.57 31.68
C HIS A 18 -22.53 9.26 32.42
N TYR A 19 -22.48 9.39 33.74
CA TYR A 19 -23.62 9.20 34.63
C TYR A 19 -24.10 10.57 35.15
N LYS A 20 -25.41 10.69 35.37
CA LYS A 20 -26.01 11.84 36.05
C LYS A 20 -25.82 11.74 37.57
N GLU A 21 -26.21 12.78 38.30
CA GLU A 21 -26.15 12.81 39.77
C GLU A 21 -27.00 11.71 40.44
N ASP A 22 -28.09 11.28 39.78
CA ASP A 22 -28.93 10.15 40.20
C ASP A 22 -28.31 8.77 39.87
N LYS A 23 -27.07 8.73 39.40
CA LYS A 23 -26.34 7.54 38.93
C LYS A 23 -26.98 6.82 37.73
N THR A 24 -27.93 7.45 37.05
CA THR A 24 -28.46 6.91 35.78
C THR A 24 -27.49 7.21 34.63
N LEU A 25 -27.38 6.27 33.68
CA LEU A 25 -26.50 6.43 32.52
C LEU A 25 -27.06 7.50 31.60
N GLN A 26 -26.30 8.57 31.34
CA GLN A 26 -26.68 9.65 30.46
C GLN A 26 -26.24 9.40 29.02
N LYS A 27 -24.96 9.05 28.84
CA LYS A 27 -24.36 8.80 27.53
C LYS A 27 -23.13 7.91 27.64
N ALA A 28 -22.87 7.15 26.60
CA ALA A 28 -21.62 6.43 26.40
C ALA A 28 -20.85 7.08 25.24
N THR A 29 -19.59 7.40 25.45
CA THR A 29 -18.73 8.09 24.49
C THR A 29 -17.44 7.32 24.27
N LEU A 30 -16.87 7.47 23.08
CA LEU A 30 -15.53 7.01 22.75
C LEU A 30 -14.64 8.25 22.65
N GLU A 31 -13.63 8.32 23.51
CA GLU A 31 -12.69 9.44 23.55
C GLU A 31 -11.31 9.00 23.08
N CYS A 32 -10.70 9.82 22.22
CA CYS A 32 -9.29 9.67 21.85
C CYS A 32 -8.46 10.54 22.80
N GLN A 33 -7.50 9.94 23.51
CA GLN A 33 -6.65 10.67 24.48
C GLN A 33 -5.84 11.80 23.84
N ASN A 34 -5.60 11.73 22.53
CA ASN A 34 -4.89 12.79 21.80
C ASN A 34 -5.64 13.17 20.51
N PRO A 35 -6.60 14.12 20.57
CA PRO A 35 -7.41 14.50 19.42
C PRO A 35 -6.59 15.14 18.28
N LYS A 36 -5.36 15.59 18.55
CA LYS A 36 -4.44 16.12 17.51
C LYS A 36 -3.72 15.00 16.75
N VAL A 37 -3.68 13.78 17.29
CA VAL A 37 -3.10 12.62 16.61
C VAL A 37 -4.20 11.96 15.83
N THR A 38 -4.18 12.13 14.51
CA THR A 38 -5.10 11.39 13.65
C THR A 38 -4.83 9.89 13.83
N LEU A 39 -5.85 9.14 14.23
CA LEU A 39 -5.82 7.68 14.35
C LEU A 39 -5.76 7.04 12.96
N LYS A 40 -4.65 7.25 12.25
CA LYS A 40 -4.37 6.60 10.96
C LYS A 40 -3.47 5.42 11.25
N ARG A 41 -3.75 4.29 10.60
CA ARG A 41 -2.81 3.17 10.62
C ARG A 41 -1.48 3.66 10.02
N SER A 42 -0.37 3.28 10.64
CA SER A 42 0.97 3.73 10.22
C SER A 42 1.29 3.37 8.76
N ASP A 43 0.70 2.29 8.24
CA ASP A 43 0.81 1.83 6.85
C ASP A 43 0.01 2.71 5.87
N SER A 44 -1.03 3.41 6.33
CA SER A 44 -1.86 4.30 5.53
C SER A 44 -1.24 5.69 5.31
N SER A 45 -0.26 6.10 6.13
CA SER A 45 0.32 7.46 6.09
C SER A 45 1.84 7.49 5.88
N LYS A 46 2.56 6.37 6.08
CA LYS A 46 4.02 6.31 5.83
C LYS A 46 4.40 6.10 4.37
N TYR A 47 3.49 5.61 3.52
CA TYR A 47 3.80 5.42 2.12
C TYR A 47 3.40 6.64 1.29
N ARG A 48 4.40 7.51 1.16
CA ARG A 48 4.65 8.43 0.04
C ARG A 48 3.69 9.63 -0.03
N LYS A 49 4.28 10.84 -0.10
CA LYS A 49 3.64 11.93 -0.86
C LYS A 49 3.20 11.32 -2.20
N PRO A 50 1.98 11.57 -2.71
CA PRO A 50 1.58 11.08 -4.02
C PRO A 50 2.50 11.72 -5.06
N SER A 51 3.64 11.09 -5.31
CA SER A 51 4.43 11.35 -6.49
C SER A 51 3.56 10.85 -7.62
N ALA A 52 3.03 11.78 -8.42
CA ALA A 52 2.42 11.44 -9.70
C ALA A 52 3.41 10.52 -10.41
N THR A 53 3.10 9.23 -10.43
CA THR A 53 4.03 8.24 -10.94
C THR A 53 3.89 8.37 -12.44
N VAL A 54 4.82 9.09 -13.06
CA VAL A 54 4.78 9.36 -14.49
C VAL A 54 4.96 8.03 -15.22
N ARG A 55 4.07 7.76 -16.16
CA ARG A 55 4.14 6.60 -17.03
C ARG A 55 5.37 6.73 -17.94
N ASN A 56 6.25 5.73 -17.93
CA ASN A 56 7.37 5.69 -18.85
C ASN A 56 6.93 5.30 -20.27
N ASP A 57 7.85 5.43 -21.21
CA ASP A 57 7.72 4.86 -22.54
C ASP A 57 7.88 3.33 -22.48
N TYR A 58 6.91 2.62 -23.03
CA TYR A 58 6.86 1.15 -23.09
C TYR A 58 7.20 0.60 -24.48
N GLN A 59 7.85 1.40 -25.34
CA GLN A 59 8.30 0.97 -26.68
C GLN A 59 9.10 -0.34 -26.66
N HIS A 60 9.94 -0.53 -25.63
CA HIS A 60 10.66 -1.78 -25.36
C HIS A 60 10.16 -2.40 -24.07
N SER A 61 8.97 -3.01 -24.12
CA SER A 61 8.33 -3.65 -22.98
C SER A 61 8.16 -5.15 -23.18
N PHE A 62 8.14 -5.87 -22.05
CA PHE A 62 7.70 -7.25 -21.98
C PHE A 62 6.23 -7.24 -21.56
N SER A 63 5.36 -7.85 -22.35
CA SER A 63 3.93 -7.94 -22.06
C SER A 63 3.48 -9.40 -21.96
N ALA A 64 2.58 -9.66 -21.01
CA ALA A 64 1.87 -10.92 -20.91
C ALA A 64 0.40 -10.60 -20.61
N ASP A 65 -0.50 -11.30 -21.30
CA ASP A 65 -1.94 -11.14 -21.18
C ASP A 65 -2.55 -12.36 -20.47
N ASN A 66 -3.78 -12.21 -19.99
CA ASN A 66 -4.56 -13.28 -19.34
C ASN A 66 -3.91 -13.86 -18.07
N LEU A 67 -3.15 -13.03 -17.34
CA LEU A 67 -2.61 -13.39 -16.03
C LEU A 67 -3.74 -13.46 -14.99
N ILE A 68 -3.82 -14.59 -14.27
CA ILE A 68 -4.78 -14.78 -13.18
C ILE A 68 -4.11 -14.36 -11.87
N LEU A 69 -4.54 -13.21 -11.34
CA LEU A 69 -4.09 -12.73 -10.03
C LEU A 69 -4.88 -13.41 -8.91
N LYS A 70 -4.17 -13.92 -7.91
CA LYS A 70 -4.74 -14.47 -6.68
C LYS A 70 -4.59 -13.47 -5.54
N PRO A 71 -5.47 -13.48 -4.52
CA PRO A 71 -5.24 -12.70 -3.32
C PRO A 71 -3.90 -13.08 -2.66
N GLY A 72 -3.10 -12.07 -2.31
CA GLY A 72 -1.78 -12.27 -1.69
C GLY A 72 -0.61 -11.99 -2.63
N ILE A 73 0.51 -12.68 -2.39
CA ILE A 73 1.73 -12.52 -3.17
C ILE A 73 1.58 -13.33 -4.46
N ASN A 74 1.78 -12.68 -5.60
CA ASN A 74 1.79 -13.31 -6.92
C ASN A 74 3.20 -13.25 -7.49
N GLU A 75 3.70 -14.38 -7.97
CA GLU A 75 4.95 -14.48 -8.70
C GLU A 75 4.63 -14.56 -10.19
N ILE A 76 5.16 -13.61 -10.98
CA ILE A 76 4.88 -13.48 -12.41
C ILE A 76 6.20 -13.67 -13.14
N ASN A 77 6.27 -14.74 -13.94
CA ASN A 77 7.42 -15.06 -14.78
C ASN A 77 7.10 -14.66 -16.22
N LEU A 78 7.97 -13.83 -16.81
CA LEU A 78 7.85 -13.39 -18.20
C LEU A 78 8.97 -14.02 -19.01
N GLU A 79 8.62 -14.89 -19.95
CA GLU A 79 9.54 -15.44 -20.93
C GLU A 79 9.49 -14.59 -22.20
N TYR A 80 10.66 -14.17 -22.69
CA TYR A 80 10.73 -13.30 -23.85
C TYR A 80 11.87 -13.68 -24.81
N PRO A 81 11.58 -13.86 -26.11
CA PRO A 81 12.60 -13.94 -27.15
C PRO A 81 13.13 -12.55 -27.50
N ALA A 82 14.42 -12.31 -27.30
CA ALA A 82 15.05 -11.03 -27.62
C ALA A 82 14.92 -10.68 -29.11
N LYS A 83 14.22 -9.59 -29.43
CA LYS A 83 14.03 -9.09 -30.80
C LYS A 83 15.07 -8.07 -31.24
N THR A 84 15.74 -7.43 -30.28
CA THR A 84 16.73 -6.37 -30.51
C THR A 84 17.98 -6.65 -29.68
N CYS A 85 19.14 -6.44 -30.30
CA CYS A 85 20.42 -6.59 -29.61
C CYS A 85 20.66 -5.40 -28.68
N GLY A 86 21.11 -5.66 -27.46
CA GLY A 86 21.47 -4.61 -26.51
C GLY A 86 21.35 -5.05 -25.06
N THR A 87 21.63 -4.09 -24.16
CA THR A 87 21.50 -4.28 -22.71
C THR A 87 20.23 -3.61 -22.24
N PHE A 88 19.30 -4.39 -21.71
CA PHE A 88 18.03 -3.90 -21.18
C PHE A 88 18.07 -3.89 -19.65
N LYS A 89 17.45 -2.88 -19.06
CA LYS A 89 17.22 -2.80 -17.61
C LYS A 89 15.74 -2.64 -17.38
N LEU A 90 15.22 -3.36 -16.38
CA LEU A 90 13.81 -3.26 -16.02
C LEU A 90 13.54 -1.86 -15.44
N GLY A 91 12.73 -1.07 -16.13
CA GLY A 91 12.48 0.34 -15.79
C GLY A 91 11.21 0.56 -14.97
N GLN A 92 10.06 0.09 -15.44
CA GLN A 92 8.77 0.26 -14.77
C GLN A 92 7.86 -0.93 -15.11
N VAL A 93 7.03 -1.33 -14.16
CA VAL A 93 5.98 -2.34 -14.35
C VAL A 93 4.63 -1.64 -14.37
N SER A 94 3.83 -1.93 -15.39
CA SER A 94 2.40 -1.60 -15.43
C SER A 94 1.58 -2.87 -15.37
N LEU A 95 0.52 -2.87 -14.59
CA LEU A 95 -0.45 -3.96 -14.49
C LEU A 95 -1.85 -3.38 -14.74
N LEU A 96 -2.49 -3.86 -15.80
CA LEU A 96 -3.84 -3.46 -16.16
C LEU A 96 -4.84 -4.56 -15.79
N VAL A 97 -5.73 -4.27 -14.84
CA VAL A 97 -6.78 -5.17 -14.37
C VAL A 97 -8.10 -4.79 -15.02
N GLU A 98 -8.74 -5.77 -15.67
CA GLU A 98 -10.05 -5.63 -16.33
C GLU A 98 -10.17 -4.42 -17.28
N LYS A 99 -9.04 -3.96 -17.87
CA LYS A 99 -8.96 -2.77 -18.73
C LYS A 99 -9.43 -1.46 -18.09
N LYS A 100 -9.65 -1.44 -16.78
CA LYS A 100 -10.21 -0.27 -16.06
C LYS A 100 -9.26 0.27 -15.00
N LEU A 101 -8.51 -0.61 -14.35
CA LEU A 101 -7.66 -0.27 -13.22
C LEU A 101 -6.20 -0.54 -13.57
N GLU A 102 -5.41 0.52 -13.67
CA GLU A 102 -3.98 0.44 -13.94
C GLU A 102 -3.18 0.68 -12.65
N PHE A 103 -2.31 -0.26 -12.32
CA PHE A 103 -1.31 -0.12 -11.28
C PHE A 103 0.05 0.15 -11.92
N LEU A 104 0.71 1.23 -11.49
CA LEU A 104 2.05 1.57 -11.93
C LEU A 104 3.03 1.40 -10.78
N SER A 105 4.11 0.67 -11.03
CA SER A 105 5.26 0.68 -10.13
C SER A 105 5.95 2.04 -10.22
N ASN A 106 6.71 2.35 -9.18
CA ASN A 106 7.75 3.37 -9.32
C ASN A 106 8.80 2.92 -10.32
N VAL A 107 9.59 3.90 -10.80
CA VAL A 107 10.83 3.62 -11.52
C VAL A 107 11.68 2.68 -10.67
N LEU A 108 11.97 1.51 -11.23
CA LEU A 108 12.81 0.49 -10.63
C LEU A 108 14.25 0.90 -10.89
N ILE A 109 14.91 1.34 -9.81
CA ILE A 109 16.33 1.69 -9.88
C ILE A 109 17.09 0.36 -9.73
N PRO A 110 17.98 0.01 -10.67
CA PRO A 110 18.82 -1.16 -10.53
C PRO A 110 19.58 -1.05 -9.21
N ILE A 111 19.43 -2.06 -8.35
CA ILE A 111 20.24 -2.17 -7.15
C ILE A 111 21.68 -2.34 -7.65
N LYS A 112 22.58 -1.41 -7.31
CA LYS A 112 24.01 -1.62 -7.53
C LYS A 112 24.39 -2.84 -6.68
N VAL A 113 24.57 -3.97 -7.34
CA VAL A 113 25.22 -5.13 -6.74
C VAL A 113 26.70 -4.76 -6.72
N GLY A 114 27.19 -4.36 -5.55
CA GLY A 114 28.59 -4.08 -5.26
C GLY A 114 29.11 -5.11 -4.26
#